data_AF-A0A563CE58-F1
#
_entry.id   AF-A0A563CE58-F1
#
_cell.length_a   1.000
_cell.length_b   1.000
_cell.length_c   1.000
_cell.angle_alpha   90.00
_cell.angle_beta   90.00
_cell.angle_gamma   90.00
#
_symmetry.space_group_name_H-M   'P 1'
#
loop_
_entity.id
_entity.type
_entity.pdbx_description
1 polymer ?
#
loop_
_entity_poly.entity_id
_entity_poly.type
_entity_poly.pdbx_seq_one_letter_code
_entity_poly.pdbx_strand_id
1 'polypeptide(L)'
;MQAAINDRKMLIAALDDNENIVSVLDELAKQTDTLETYLSIVKNKIDDMPSAFTIDGPAIRQAVAVCKASFVAIQKAKDNQKQLFEEKINRLEILVKGSIGYEIKNSTLIADNCSQYKNNNDTIRELESKVKAKNAEIQRLRDSKSDLADFADYVNGVLDDVGIGFRLALNDKSYLLKHSINGSELSLDDISEGERNLLSLVYFYYEMLSDDKSNLKNNIELVIVDDPTSSMDDENRFYILELIKSIISSPNIQSFVFTHSWRDYCDLCYGKDANQGVKKFEIRKVDGVSTVEVSNSVMMPYRKLFKEVYDFSQKQLADVSSEESLHMPNAMRRVLEEYLRFKIGIEFATQAKYNEIARVLLGQEVVNISANNEVKIKTLLSVCNILSHGTPHSRSTSEIHASARFLMRRLEDIDKYHYDKMRS
;
A
#
# COMPACT_ATOMS: atom_id res chain seq x y z
N MET A 1 -90.96 27.80 11.63
CA MET A 1 -90.91 29.08 12.38
C MET A 1 -89.89 29.06 13.52
N GLN A 2 -89.98 28.14 14.49
CA GLN A 2 -89.02 28.08 15.62
C GLN A 2 -87.56 27.80 15.20
N ALA A 3 -87.34 26.95 14.20
CA ALA A 3 -86.00 26.68 13.66
C ALA A 3 -85.36 27.93 13.02
N ALA A 4 -86.10 28.67 12.19
CA ALA A 4 -85.61 29.90 11.57
C ALA A 4 -85.29 31.01 12.59
N ILE A 5 -86.06 31.09 13.69
CA ILE A 5 -85.79 32.02 14.80
C ILE A 5 -84.51 31.64 15.55
N ASN A 6 -84.27 30.33 15.75
CA ASN A 6 -83.06 29.84 16.38
C ASN A 6 -81.82 30.08 15.49
N ASP A 7 -81.93 29.81 14.19
CA ASP A 7 -80.84 30.04 13.23
C ASP A 7 -80.46 31.52 13.15
N ARG A 8 -81.45 32.41 13.19
CA ARG A 8 -81.23 33.86 13.25
C ARG A 8 -80.45 34.28 14.51
N LYS A 9 -80.87 33.81 15.69
CA LYS A 9 -80.18 34.15 16.96
C LYS A 9 -78.75 33.64 16.98
N MET A 10 -78.53 32.43 16.47
CA MET A 10 -77.18 31.86 16.36
C MET A 10 -76.30 32.67 15.41
N LEU A 11 -76.84 33.14 14.28
CA LEU A 11 -76.07 33.95 13.33
C LEU A 11 -75.69 35.31 13.91
N ILE A 12 -76.61 35.96 14.64
CA ILE A 12 -76.34 37.25 15.29
C ILE A 12 -75.26 37.09 16.38
N ALA A 13 -75.38 36.06 17.23
CA ALA A 13 -74.37 35.77 18.25
C ALA A 13 -73.00 35.41 17.63
N ALA A 14 -72.99 34.69 16.50
CA ALA A 14 -71.76 34.36 15.78
C ALA A 14 -71.08 35.58 15.12
N LEU A 15 -71.84 36.65 14.89
CA LEU A 15 -71.36 37.92 14.31
C LEU A 15 -71.29 39.04 15.37
N ASP A 16 -71.17 38.66 16.65
CA ASP A 16 -70.87 39.53 17.78
C ASP A 16 -71.95 40.60 18.07
N ASP A 17 -73.23 40.24 17.90
CA ASP A 17 -74.37 41.12 18.20
C ASP A 17 -74.29 42.51 17.53
N ASN A 18 -73.66 42.59 16.36
CA ASN A 18 -73.46 43.85 15.65
C ASN A 18 -74.82 44.44 15.19
N GLU A 19 -75.24 45.55 15.80
CA GLU A 19 -76.54 46.21 15.54
C GLU A 19 -76.78 46.48 14.04
N ASN A 20 -75.73 46.80 13.27
CA ASN A 20 -75.85 47.00 11.83
C ASN A 20 -76.17 45.70 11.08
N ILE A 21 -75.64 44.55 11.51
CA ILE A 21 -75.93 43.24 10.92
C ILE A 21 -77.32 42.76 11.30
N VAL A 22 -77.78 43.06 12.51
CA VAL A 22 -79.17 42.79 12.91
C VAL A 22 -80.12 43.53 11.96
N SER A 23 -79.87 44.81 11.70
CA SER A 23 -80.67 45.60 10.74
C SER A 23 -80.62 45.03 9.31
N VAL A 24 -79.46 44.56 8.85
CA VAL A 24 -79.31 43.93 7.52
C VAL A 24 -80.09 42.61 7.43
N LEU A 25 -80.10 41.81 8.50
CA LEU A 25 -80.87 40.56 8.57
C LEU A 25 -82.39 40.83 8.59
N ASP A 26 -82.83 41.87 9.30
CA ASP A 26 -84.23 42.27 9.31
C ASP A 26 -84.71 42.76 7.94
N GLU A 27 -83.89 43.56 7.25
CA GLU A 27 -84.20 43.99 5.89
C GLU A 27 -84.20 42.81 4.90
N LEU A 28 -83.25 41.88 5.01
CA LEU A 28 -83.22 40.67 4.19
C LEU A 28 -84.48 39.80 4.40
N ALA A 29 -84.91 39.61 5.65
CA ALA A 29 -86.13 38.87 5.97
C ALA A 29 -87.35 39.52 5.32
N LYS A 30 -87.52 40.83 5.49
CA LYS A 30 -88.62 41.60 4.90
C LYS A 30 -88.68 41.51 3.38
N GLN A 31 -87.52 41.60 2.71
CA GLN A 31 -87.47 41.49 1.25
C GLN A 31 -87.71 40.06 0.77
N THR A 32 -87.33 39.05 1.57
CA THR A 32 -87.62 37.64 1.29
C THR A 32 -89.13 37.37 1.34
N ASP A 33 -89.82 37.84 2.39
CA ASP A 33 -91.28 37.75 2.52
C ASP A 33 -92.00 38.42 1.33
N THR A 34 -91.46 39.56 0.89
CA THR A 34 -91.96 40.30 -0.29
C THR A 34 -91.82 39.46 -1.57
N LEU A 35 -90.68 38.81 -1.78
CA LEU A 35 -90.44 37.93 -2.93
C LEU A 35 -91.30 36.66 -2.89
N GLU A 36 -91.52 36.07 -1.72
CA GLU A 36 -92.44 34.93 -1.54
C GLU A 36 -93.89 35.30 -1.89
N THR A 37 -94.30 36.52 -1.55
CA THR A 37 -95.61 37.05 -1.92
C THR A 37 -95.75 37.13 -3.44
N TYR A 38 -94.74 37.70 -4.14
CA TYR A 38 -94.74 37.73 -5.61
C TYR A 38 -94.67 36.34 -6.24
N LEU A 39 -93.89 35.42 -5.66
CA LEU A 39 -93.82 34.02 -6.10
C LEU A 39 -95.20 33.34 -6.02
N SER A 40 -95.96 33.62 -4.96
CA SER A 40 -97.32 33.10 -4.77
C SER A 40 -98.29 33.66 -5.80
N ILE A 41 -98.19 34.94 -6.15
CA ILE A 41 -98.98 35.55 -7.24
C ILE A 41 -98.68 34.86 -8.57
N VAL A 42 -97.41 34.61 -8.88
CA VAL A 42 -97.00 33.92 -10.11
C VAL A 42 -97.52 32.47 -10.13
N LYS A 43 -97.43 31.75 -9.02
CA LYS A 43 -97.98 30.39 -8.91
C LYS A 43 -99.49 30.35 -9.16
N ASN A 44 -100.25 31.23 -8.50
CA ASN A 44 -101.69 31.32 -8.69
C ASN A 44 -102.07 31.60 -10.17
N LYS A 45 -101.29 32.43 -10.87
CA LYS A 45 -101.48 32.66 -12.30
C LYS A 45 -101.18 31.42 -13.17
N ILE A 46 -100.17 30.63 -12.82
CA ILE A 46 -99.86 29.38 -13.51
C ILE A 46 -101.03 28.39 -13.34
N ASP A 47 -101.62 28.34 -12.15
CA ASP A 47 -102.74 27.44 -11.83
C ASP A 47 -104.07 27.89 -12.46
N ASP A 48 -104.29 29.21 -12.67
CA ASP A 48 -105.47 29.80 -13.33
C ASP A 48 -105.08 30.77 -14.47
N MET A 49 -104.62 30.18 -15.59
CA MET A 49 -104.10 30.89 -16.76
C MET A 49 -105.03 31.95 -17.38
N PRO A 50 -106.38 31.81 -17.40
CA PRO A 50 -107.26 32.86 -17.92
C PRO A 50 -107.33 34.14 -17.07
N SER A 51 -107.01 34.08 -15.77
CA SER A 51 -107.16 35.22 -14.85
C SER A 51 -106.19 36.38 -15.14
N ALA A 52 -106.65 37.64 -15.13
CA ALA A 52 -105.75 38.78 -15.23
C ALA A 52 -105.00 39.00 -13.92
N PHE A 53 -103.69 39.29 -13.97
CA PHE A 53 -102.88 39.59 -12.79
C PHE A 53 -101.96 40.79 -13.05
N THR A 54 -101.51 41.44 -11.98
CA THR A 54 -100.58 42.57 -12.03
C THR A 54 -99.34 42.22 -11.21
N ILE A 55 -98.16 42.50 -11.77
CA ILE A 55 -96.88 42.27 -11.11
C ILE A 55 -96.00 43.52 -11.21
N ASP A 56 -95.40 43.92 -10.10
CA ASP A 56 -94.50 45.07 -10.04
C ASP A 56 -93.06 44.62 -10.28
N GLY A 57 -92.67 44.62 -11.56
CA GLY A 57 -91.31 44.26 -11.98
C GLY A 57 -90.21 45.13 -11.33
N PRO A 58 -90.36 46.46 -11.25
CA PRO A 58 -89.45 47.33 -10.49
C PRO A 58 -89.29 46.92 -9.02
N ALA A 59 -90.38 46.66 -8.29
CA ALA A 59 -90.31 46.28 -6.87
C ALA A 59 -89.57 44.94 -6.66
N ILE A 60 -89.81 43.95 -7.54
CA ILE A 60 -89.08 42.66 -7.50
C ILE A 60 -87.58 42.88 -7.72
N ARG A 61 -87.20 43.71 -8.70
CA ARG A 61 -85.78 44.02 -8.96
C ARG A 61 -85.13 44.70 -7.77
N GLN A 62 -85.84 45.61 -7.10
CA GLN A 62 -85.36 46.27 -5.89
C GLN A 62 -85.19 45.28 -4.74
N ALA A 63 -86.19 44.42 -4.48
CA ALA A 63 -86.10 43.41 -3.43
C ALA A 63 -84.92 42.46 -3.66
N VAL A 64 -84.72 41.97 -4.89
CA VAL A 64 -83.55 41.14 -5.25
C VAL A 64 -82.23 41.90 -5.07
N ALA A 65 -82.17 43.17 -5.42
CA ALA A 65 -80.97 43.99 -5.25
C ALA A 65 -80.62 44.17 -3.76
N VAL A 66 -81.61 44.42 -2.91
CA VAL A 66 -81.44 44.53 -1.45
C VAL A 66 -81.04 43.19 -0.84
N CYS A 67 -81.63 42.07 -1.27
CA CYS A 67 -81.20 40.74 -0.82
C CYS A 67 -79.73 40.46 -1.19
N LYS A 68 -79.31 40.81 -2.41
CA LYS A 68 -77.90 40.67 -2.84
C LYS A 68 -76.97 41.53 -2.00
N ALA A 69 -77.32 42.79 -1.77
CA ALA A 69 -76.52 43.70 -0.94
C ALA A 69 -76.40 43.18 0.50
N SER A 70 -77.50 42.69 1.07
CA SER A 70 -77.55 42.12 2.42
C SER A 70 -76.68 40.87 2.53
N PHE A 71 -76.71 39.98 1.53
CA PHE A 71 -75.86 38.79 1.49
C PHE A 71 -74.36 39.17 1.46
N VAL A 72 -73.98 40.16 0.64
CA VAL A 72 -72.60 40.65 0.58
C VAL A 72 -72.16 41.23 1.92
N ALA A 73 -73.02 41.99 2.59
CA ALA A 73 -72.73 42.56 3.90
C ALA A 73 -72.53 41.48 4.98
N ILE A 74 -73.38 40.45 5.01
CA ILE A 74 -73.27 39.31 5.93
C ILE A 74 -71.99 38.51 5.66
N GLN A 75 -71.67 38.26 4.39
CA GLN A 75 -70.44 37.54 4.01
C GLN A 75 -69.19 38.30 4.47
N LYS A 76 -69.15 39.63 4.26
CA LYS A 76 -68.07 40.49 4.74
C LYS A 76 -67.93 40.46 6.27
N ALA A 77 -69.04 40.51 6.99
CA ALA A 77 -69.02 40.44 8.46
C ALA A 77 -68.47 39.10 8.96
N LYS A 78 -68.87 38.00 8.33
CA LYS A 78 -68.35 36.67 8.62
C LYS A 78 -66.85 36.57 8.40
N ASP A 79 -66.35 37.08 7.27
CA ASP A 79 -64.92 37.01 6.94
C ASP A 79 -64.08 37.85 7.91
N ASN A 80 -64.57 39.04 8.31
CA ASN A 80 -63.92 39.85 9.35
C ASN A 80 -63.84 39.11 10.69
N GLN A 81 -64.93 38.47 11.13
CA GLN A 81 -64.94 37.75 12.40
C GLN A 81 -64.01 36.53 12.37
N LYS A 82 -63.92 35.84 11.23
CA LYS A 82 -62.96 34.76 11.01
C LYS A 82 -61.53 35.25 11.17
N GLN A 83 -61.17 36.37 10.53
CA GLN A 83 -59.83 36.96 10.66
C GLN A 83 -59.51 37.33 12.12
N LEU A 84 -60.47 37.92 12.84
CA LEU A 84 -60.28 38.26 14.26
C LEU A 84 -60.02 37.01 15.13
N PHE A 85 -60.71 35.90 14.87
CA PHE A 85 -60.43 34.65 15.58
C PHE A 85 -59.06 34.07 15.23
N GLU A 86 -58.66 34.11 13.96
CA GLU A 86 -57.31 33.69 13.53
C GLU A 86 -56.22 34.52 14.23
N GLU A 87 -56.40 35.84 14.34
CA GLU A 87 -55.48 36.71 15.09
C GLU A 87 -55.42 36.37 16.58
N LYS A 88 -56.57 36.10 17.22
CA LYS A 88 -56.64 35.70 18.64
C LYS A 88 -55.91 34.37 18.87
N ILE A 89 -56.11 33.39 17.99
CA ILE A 89 -55.45 32.08 18.07
C ILE A 89 -53.93 32.25 17.94
N ASN A 90 -53.46 33.02 16.95
CA ASN A 90 -52.04 33.27 16.75
C ASN A 90 -51.38 33.97 17.94
N ARG A 91 -52.08 34.94 18.56
CA ARG A 91 -51.58 35.61 19.78
C ARG A 91 -51.50 34.66 20.98
N LEU A 92 -52.47 33.76 21.12
CA LEU A 92 -52.49 32.79 22.21
C LEU A 92 -51.29 31.86 22.14
N GLU A 93 -50.90 31.41 20.95
CA GLU A 93 -49.70 30.59 20.75
C GLU A 93 -48.42 31.31 21.24
N ILE A 94 -48.27 32.58 20.87
CA ILE A 94 -47.13 33.42 21.28
C ILE A 94 -47.10 33.55 22.81
N LEU A 95 -48.23 33.82 23.43
CA LEU A 95 -48.34 33.98 24.88
C LEU A 95 -47.99 32.67 25.62
N VAL A 96 -48.50 31.53 25.14
CA VAL A 96 -48.20 30.23 25.75
C VAL A 96 -46.71 29.90 25.63
N LYS A 97 -46.11 30.07 24.45
CA LYS A 97 -44.66 29.87 24.25
C LYS A 97 -43.83 30.81 25.11
N GLY A 98 -44.25 32.07 25.22
CA GLY A 98 -43.61 33.07 26.07
C GLY A 98 -43.64 32.69 27.56
N SER A 99 -44.81 32.24 28.06
CA SER A 99 -44.97 31.79 29.45
C SER A 99 -44.11 30.57 29.76
N ILE A 100 -44.09 29.57 28.87
CA ILE A 100 -43.22 28.39 29.03
C ILE A 100 -41.74 28.81 29.03
N GLY A 101 -41.34 29.66 28.10
CA GLY A 101 -39.96 30.16 28.03
C GLY A 101 -39.56 30.96 29.26
N TYR A 102 -40.47 31.76 29.82
CA TYR A 102 -40.26 32.50 31.06
C TYR A 102 -40.05 31.57 32.25
N GLU A 103 -40.89 30.55 32.41
CA GLU A 103 -40.78 29.58 33.50
C GLU A 103 -39.47 28.78 33.40
N ILE A 104 -39.09 28.35 32.19
CA ILE A 104 -37.81 27.66 31.95
C ILE A 104 -36.63 28.55 32.34
N LYS A 105 -36.66 29.82 31.93
CA LYS A 105 -35.56 30.78 32.19
C LYS A 105 -35.36 31.06 33.68
N ASN A 106 -36.44 31.04 34.45
CA ASN A 106 -36.42 31.35 35.88
C ASN A 106 -36.36 30.11 36.78
N SER A 107 -36.44 28.91 36.20
CA SER A 107 -36.33 27.66 36.95
C SER A 107 -34.91 27.46 37.46
N THR A 108 -34.75 27.50 38.78
CA THR A 108 -33.48 27.20 39.47
C THR A 108 -33.02 25.78 39.17
N LEU A 109 -33.94 24.80 39.16
CA LEU A 109 -33.65 23.40 38.84
C LEU A 109 -33.01 23.25 37.45
N ILE A 110 -33.55 23.94 36.43
CA ILE A 110 -33.01 23.89 35.07
C ILE A 110 -31.64 24.55 35.01
N ALA A 111 -31.49 25.72 35.64
CA ALA A 111 -30.21 26.43 35.70
C ALA A 111 -29.11 25.60 36.40
N ASP A 112 -29.45 24.95 37.50
CA ASP A 112 -28.55 24.08 38.26
C ASP A 112 -28.15 22.85 37.44
N ASN A 113 -29.11 22.19 36.79
CA ASN A 113 -28.84 21.04 35.91
C ASN A 113 -27.95 21.44 34.71
N CYS A 114 -28.20 22.60 34.08
CA CYS A 114 -27.34 23.11 33.02
C CYS A 114 -25.91 23.38 33.52
N SER A 115 -25.77 23.92 34.73
CA SER A 115 -24.48 24.19 35.36
C SER A 115 -23.73 22.90 35.69
N GLN A 116 -24.42 21.90 36.26
CA GLN A 116 -23.86 20.58 36.53
C GLN A 116 -23.45 19.86 35.24
N TYR A 117 -24.30 19.90 34.20
CA TYR A 117 -23.98 19.32 32.90
C TYR A 117 -22.71 19.94 32.30
N LYS A 118 -22.57 21.26 32.40
CA LYS A 118 -21.36 21.96 31.95
C LYS A 118 -20.13 21.52 32.74
N ASN A 119 -20.21 21.49 34.07
CA ASN A 119 -19.11 21.05 34.94
C ASN A 119 -18.70 19.59 34.65
N ASN A 120 -19.66 18.70 34.45
CA ASN A 120 -19.40 17.30 34.11
C ASN A 120 -18.69 17.19 32.76
N ASN A 121 -19.13 17.93 31.74
CA ASN A 121 -18.45 17.96 30.44
C ASN A 121 -17.03 18.51 30.51
N ASP A 122 -16.81 19.56 31.29
CA ASP A 122 -15.47 20.11 31.49
C ASP A 122 -14.57 19.10 32.23
N THR A 123 -15.11 18.37 33.21
CA THR A 123 -14.41 17.28 33.91
C THR A 123 -14.06 16.12 32.98
N ILE A 124 -14.99 15.72 32.10
CA ILE A 124 -14.75 14.67 31.09
C ILE A 124 -13.58 15.07 30.18
N ARG A 125 -13.59 16.29 29.64
CA ARG A 125 -12.51 16.80 28.79
C ARG A 125 -11.16 16.82 29.52
N GLU A 126 -11.15 17.20 30.79
CA GLU A 126 -9.94 17.19 31.61
C GLU A 126 -9.40 15.75 31.79
N LEU A 127 -10.28 14.80 32.10
CA LEU A 127 -9.92 13.39 32.24
C LEU A 127 -9.42 12.78 30.93
N GLU A 128 -10.06 13.07 29.80
CA GLU A 128 -9.61 12.64 28.46
C GLU A 128 -8.20 13.16 28.15
N SER A 129 -7.93 14.43 28.47
CA SER A 129 -6.60 15.02 28.32
C SER A 129 -5.55 14.34 29.20
N LYS A 130 -5.90 14.05 30.47
CA LYS A 130 -5.04 13.30 31.40
C LYS A 130 -4.75 11.88 30.90
N VAL A 131 -5.74 11.17 30.37
CA VAL A 131 -5.58 9.84 29.77
C VAL A 131 -4.64 9.91 28.57
N LYS A 132 -4.83 10.88 27.67
CA LYS A 132 -3.95 11.08 26.51
C LYS A 132 -2.50 11.35 26.93
N ALA A 133 -2.30 12.20 27.94
CA ALA A 133 -0.97 12.50 28.47
C ALA A 133 -0.32 11.26 29.11
N LYS A 134 -1.07 10.49 29.90
CA LYS A 134 -0.58 9.25 30.53
C LYS A 134 -0.24 8.17 29.50
N ASN A 135 -1.03 8.03 28.44
CA ASN A 135 -0.73 7.11 27.34
C ASN A 135 0.53 7.53 26.57
N ALA A 136 0.73 8.84 26.34
CA ALA A 136 1.96 9.34 25.73
C ALA A 136 3.19 9.11 26.64
N GLU A 137 3.02 9.25 27.97
CA GLU A 137 4.05 8.93 28.96
C GLU A 137 4.37 7.42 28.99
N ILE A 138 3.36 6.55 28.95
CA ILE A 138 3.53 5.09 28.82
C ILE A 138 4.27 4.75 27.53
N GLN A 139 3.92 5.37 26.41
CA GLN A 139 4.60 5.15 25.14
C GLN A 139 6.07 5.58 25.23
N ARG A 140 6.35 6.78 25.74
CA ARG A 140 7.74 7.23 25.97
C ARG A 140 8.51 6.29 26.88
N LEU A 141 7.89 5.76 27.94
CA LEU A 141 8.51 4.81 28.85
C LEU A 141 8.71 3.42 28.22
N ARG A 142 7.92 3.04 27.21
CA ARG A 142 8.13 1.82 26.41
C ARG A 142 9.26 2.03 25.40
N ASP A 143 9.26 3.16 24.72
CA ASP A 143 10.30 3.58 23.79
C ASP A 143 11.65 3.70 24.53
N SER A 144 11.66 4.17 25.77
CA SER A 144 12.86 4.28 26.60
C SER A 144 13.34 2.95 27.21
N LYS A 145 12.66 1.83 26.95
CA LYS A 145 12.88 0.57 27.68
C LYS A 145 13.09 -0.64 26.77
N SER A 146 13.60 -0.50 25.55
CA SER A 146 13.80 -1.70 24.75
C SER A 146 14.98 -1.61 23.79
N ASP A 147 16.01 -2.39 24.09
CA ASP A 147 17.01 -2.86 23.12
C ASP A 147 16.33 -3.37 21.84
N LEU A 148 15.06 -3.82 21.92
CA LEU A 148 14.30 -4.26 20.75
C LEU A 148 13.96 -3.13 19.78
N ALA A 149 13.66 -1.92 20.27
CA ALA A 149 13.35 -0.76 19.42
C ALA A 149 14.61 -0.27 18.71
N ASP A 150 15.70 -0.18 19.48
CA ASP A 150 17.02 0.14 18.98
C ASP A 150 17.52 -0.83 17.90
N PHE A 151 17.13 -2.11 18.01
CA PHE A 151 17.40 -3.11 16.99
C PHE A 151 16.50 -2.96 15.76
N ALA A 152 15.18 -2.82 15.97
CA ALA A 152 14.23 -2.65 14.87
C ALA A 152 14.58 -1.44 14.00
N ASP A 153 14.94 -0.31 14.62
CA ASP A 153 15.32 0.90 13.90
C ASP A 153 16.61 0.71 13.10
N TYR A 154 17.61 0.04 13.68
CA TYR A 154 18.84 -0.28 12.97
C TYR A 154 18.59 -1.20 11.76
N VAL A 155 17.90 -2.33 11.98
CA VAL A 155 17.61 -3.29 10.92
C VAL A 155 16.76 -2.65 9.84
N ASN A 156 15.74 -1.89 10.18
CA ASN A 156 14.89 -1.24 9.20
C ASN A 156 15.67 -0.24 8.35
N GLY A 157 16.61 0.52 8.94
CA GLY A 157 17.51 1.38 8.15
C GLY A 157 18.34 0.58 7.15
N VAL A 158 18.89 -0.56 7.57
CA VAL A 158 19.63 -1.46 6.69
C VAL A 158 18.75 -2.04 5.58
N LEU A 159 17.57 -2.55 5.92
CA LEU A 159 16.62 -3.13 4.96
C LEU A 159 16.18 -2.09 3.93
N ASP A 160 15.96 -0.84 4.36
CA ASP A 160 15.61 0.27 3.47
C ASP A 160 16.77 0.66 2.54
N ASP A 161 18.01 0.76 3.05
CA ASP A 161 19.21 1.07 2.26
C ASP A 161 19.48 0.01 1.18
N VAL A 162 19.18 -1.25 1.50
CA VAL A 162 19.33 -2.39 0.60
C VAL A 162 18.14 -2.54 -0.36
N GLY A 163 16.99 -1.92 -0.07
CA GLY A 163 15.79 -1.97 -0.90
C GLY A 163 14.89 -3.18 -0.67
N ILE A 164 14.95 -3.77 0.52
CA ILE A 164 14.16 -4.95 0.89
C ILE A 164 12.68 -4.59 1.10
N GLY A 165 11.79 -5.45 0.61
CA GLY A 165 10.34 -5.19 0.55
C GLY A 165 9.59 -5.29 1.89
N PHE A 166 10.29 -5.54 3.01
CA PHE A 166 9.68 -5.66 4.34
C PHE A 166 10.49 -4.94 5.42
N ARG A 167 9.84 -4.74 6.58
CA ARG A 167 10.39 -4.13 7.78
C ARG A 167 9.96 -4.87 9.04
N LEU A 168 10.73 -4.71 10.12
CA LEU A 168 10.40 -5.16 11.46
C LEU A 168 9.47 -4.15 12.15
N ALA A 169 8.39 -4.66 12.74
CA ALA A 169 7.49 -3.91 13.62
C ALA A 169 7.46 -4.57 15.00
N LEU A 170 7.50 -3.77 16.06
CA LEU A 170 7.43 -4.28 17.43
C LEU A 170 6.02 -4.75 17.78
N ASN A 171 5.95 -5.91 18.43
CA ASN A 171 4.75 -6.44 19.06
C ASN A 171 5.08 -6.93 20.47
N ASP A 172 4.99 -6.01 21.45
CA ASP A 172 5.35 -6.18 22.85
C ASP A 172 6.76 -6.74 23.10
N LYS A 173 6.95 -8.06 22.94
CA LYS A 173 8.22 -8.79 23.19
C LYS A 173 8.77 -9.50 21.96
N SER A 174 8.18 -9.31 20.78
CA SER A 174 8.64 -9.93 19.53
C SER A 174 8.60 -8.96 18.36
N TYR A 175 9.19 -9.38 17.25
CA TYR A 175 9.09 -8.68 15.97
C TYR A 175 8.01 -9.32 15.09
N LEU A 176 7.27 -8.48 14.38
CA LEU A 176 6.42 -8.85 13.26
C LEU A 176 7.10 -8.38 11.97
N LEU A 177 7.07 -9.22 10.94
CA LEU A 177 7.44 -8.79 9.59
C LEU A 177 6.23 -8.09 8.97
N LYS A 178 6.46 -6.91 8.39
CA LYS A 178 5.43 -6.18 7.64
C LYS A 178 5.99 -5.75 6.30
N HIS A 179 5.19 -5.87 5.26
CA HIS A 179 5.54 -5.36 3.95
C HIS A 179 5.71 -3.83 4.01
N SER A 180 6.80 -3.31 3.43
CA SER A 180 7.22 -1.90 3.59
C SER A 180 6.22 -0.91 2.99
N ILE A 181 5.57 -1.27 1.88
CA ILE A 181 4.59 -0.41 1.18
C ILE A 181 3.17 -0.49 1.78
N ASN A 182 2.54 -1.67 1.79
CA ASN A 182 1.12 -1.81 2.15
C ASN A 182 0.89 -2.10 3.65
N GLY A 183 1.95 -2.40 4.42
CA GLY A 183 1.89 -2.66 5.85
C GLY A 183 1.26 -4.00 6.24
N SER A 184 0.98 -4.91 5.30
CA SER A 184 0.45 -6.24 5.60
C SER A 184 1.46 -7.06 6.38
N GLU A 185 0.97 -7.88 7.32
CA GLU A 185 1.82 -8.83 8.05
C GLU A 185 2.31 -9.92 7.09
N LEU A 186 3.60 -10.25 7.24
CA LEU A 186 4.28 -11.30 6.49
C LEU A 186 4.70 -12.40 7.46
N SER A 187 4.63 -13.64 7.00
CA SER A 187 5.28 -14.77 7.62
C SER A 187 6.71 -14.91 7.08
N LEU A 188 7.51 -15.76 7.71
CA LEU A 188 8.84 -16.10 7.17
C LEU A 188 8.74 -16.74 5.78
N ASP A 189 7.66 -17.48 5.50
CA ASP A 189 7.39 -18.14 4.21
C ASP A 189 7.06 -17.17 3.07
N ASP A 190 6.77 -15.91 3.41
CA ASP A 190 6.50 -14.86 2.42
C ASP A 190 7.77 -14.11 1.97
N ILE A 191 8.92 -14.35 2.62
CA ILE A 191 10.22 -13.77 2.25
C ILE A 191 11.15 -14.85 1.66
N SER A 192 11.98 -14.42 0.71
CA SER A 192 12.94 -15.29 0.02
C SER A 192 14.00 -15.86 0.98
N GLU A 193 14.59 -16.99 0.60
CA GLU A 193 15.75 -17.55 1.32
C GLU A 193 16.86 -16.51 1.48
N GLY A 194 17.03 -15.68 0.44
CA GLY A 194 18.05 -14.65 0.46
C GLY A 194 17.78 -13.55 1.50
N GLU A 195 16.55 -13.06 1.54
CA GLU A 195 16.10 -12.09 2.54
C GLU A 195 16.24 -12.61 3.97
N ARG A 196 15.96 -13.90 4.20
CA ARG A 196 16.16 -14.54 5.51
C ARG A 196 17.64 -14.58 5.92
N ASN A 197 18.53 -14.88 4.97
CA ASN A 197 19.96 -14.95 5.24
C ASN A 197 20.53 -13.54 5.54
N LEU A 198 20.11 -12.52 4.78
CA LEU A 198 20.45 -11.13 5.03
C LEU A 198 20.00 -10.69 6.44
N LEU A 199 18.73 -10.92 6.79
CA LEU A 199 18.20 -10.57 8.11
C LEU A 199 18.99 -11.25 9.24
N SER A 200 19.37 -12.51 9.05
CA SER A 200 20.18 -13.28 10.02
C SER A 200 21.58 -12.67 10.18
N LEU A 201 22.22 -12.27 9.09
CA LEU A 201 23.55 -11.66 9.13
C LEU A 201 23.53 -10.26 9.74
N VAL A 202 22.51 -9.44 9.43
CA VAL A 202 22.33 -8.12 10.03
C VAL A 202 22.08 -8.24 11.52
N TYR A 203 21.28 -9.22 11.94
CA TYR A 203 21.08 -9.53 13.37
C TYR A 203 22.40 -9.92 14.05
N PHE A 204 23.13 -10.85 13.45
CA PHE A 204 24.44 -11.27 13.96
C PHE A 204 25.41 -10.10 14.10
N TYR A 205 25.51 -9.24 13.08
CA TYR A 205 26.38 -8.06 13.12
C TYR A 205 25.93 -7.05 14.18
N TYR A 206 24.63 -6.81 14.32
CA TYR A 206 24.09 -5.90 15.34
C TYR A 206 24.41 -6.37 16.75
N GLU A 207 24.27 -7.67 17.04
CA GLU A 207 24.63 -8.25 18.33
C GLU A 207 26.12 -8.09 18.66
N MET A 208 26.96 -7.86 17.65
CA MET A 208 28.38 -7.56 17.82
C MET A 208 28.69 -6.09 18.05
N LEU A 209 27.73 -5.16 17.85
CA LEU A 209 27.95 -3.72 18.05
C LEU A 209 27.95 -3.33 19.53
N SER A 210 28.78 -2.36 19.91
CA SER A 210 28.75 -1.74 21.24
C SER A 210 27.41 -1.03 21.51
N ASP A 211 27.14 -0.70 22.78
CA ASP A 211 25.88 -0.06 23.20
C ASP A 211 25.62 1.28 22.47
N ASP A 212 26.67 2.01 22.11
CA ASP A 212 26.60 3.25 21.33
C ASP A 212 26.58 3.03 19.81
N LYS A 213 26.58 1.77 19.37
CA LYS A 213 26.57 1.29 17.97
C LYS A 213 27.70 1.85 17.11
N SER A 214 28.77 2.37 17.72
CA SER A 214 29.87 3.05 17.01
C SER A 214 30.96 2.09 16.56
N ASN A 215 31.15 0.98 17.27
CA ASN A 215 32.21 0.00 17.05
C ASN A 215 31.71 -1.41 17.38
N LEU A 216 32.54 -2.43 17.12
CA LEU A 216 32.29 -3.78 17.60
C LEU A 216 32.65 -3.89 19.10
N LYS A 217 31.94 -4.73 19.85
CA LYS A 217 32.16 -4.95 21.28
C LYS A 217 33.58 -5.47 21.53
N ASN A 218 34.26 -4.88 22.53
CA ASN A 218 35.64 -5.23 22.87
C ASN A 218 35.79 -6.59 23.59
N ASN A 219 34.69 -7.22 24.00
CA ASN A 219 34.69 -8.54 24.66
C ASN A 219 34.56 -9.71 23.67
N ILE A 220 34.53 -9.45 22.36
CA ILE A 220 34.52 -10.47 21.32
C ILE A 220 35.96 -10.80 20.97
N GLU A 221 36.40 -12.03 21.18
CA GLU A 221 37.78 -12.46 20.88
C GLU A 221 37.91 -13.11 19.50
N LEU A 222 36.88 -13.84 19.06
CA LEU A 222 36.90 -14.67 17.86
C LEU A 222 35.57 -14.61 17.13
N VAL A 223 35.63 -14.45 15.81
CA VAL A 223 34.46 -14.51 14.92
C VAL A 223 34.76 -15.44 13.76
N ILE A 224 33.82 -16.34 13.48
CA ILE A 224 33.90 -17.25 12.34
C ILE A 224 32.67 -17.02 11.46
N VAL A 225 32.91 -16.74 10.19
CA VAL A 225 31.86 -16.52 9.18
C VAL A 225 32.05 -17.54 8.07
N ASP A 226 31.05 -18.38 7.82
CA ASP A 226 31.06 -19.38 6.75
C ASP A 226 30.10 -18.97 5.64
N ASP A 227 30.67 -18.71 4.46
CA ASP A 227 29.99 -18.36 3.21
C ASP A 227 28.91 -17.27 3.31
N PRO A 228 29.31 -16.02 3.62
CA PRO A 228 28.37 -14.95 3.97
C PRO A 228 27.42 -14.52 2.84
N THR A 229 27.73 -14.86 1.59
CA THR A 229 27.01 -14.41 0.38
C THR A 229 26.16 -15.51 -0.26
N SER A 230 25.99 -16.66 0.41
CA SER A 230 25.19 -17.78 -0.10
C SER A 230 23.74 -17.36 -0.42
N SER A 231 23.26 -17.73 -1.61
CA SER A 231 21.89 -17.47 -2.10
C SER A 231 21.49 -15.99 -2.26
N MET A 232 22.45 -15.06 -2.39
CA MET A 232 22.20 -13.62 -2.60
C MET A 232 22.21 -13.19 -4.07
N ASP A 233 21.45 -12.14 -4.40
CA ASP A 233 21.64 -11.37 -5.64
C ASP A 233 22.85 -10.41 -5.53
N ASP A 234 23.25 -9.83 -6.67
CA ASP A 234 24.44 -8.96 -6.75
C ASP A 234 24.29 -7.66 -5.93
N GLU A 235 23.07 -7.14 -5.73
CA GLU A 235 22.79 -5.91 -4.97
C GLU A 235 22.96 -6.14 -3.46
N ASN A 236 22.31 -7.16 -2.91
CA ASN A 236 22.42 -7.52 -1.48
C ASN A 236 23.84 -7.96 -1.10
N ARG A 237 24.53 -8.61 -2.04
CA ARG A 237 25.91 -9.10 -1.86
C ARG A 237 26.89 -7.99 -1.48
N PHE A 238 26.78 -6.80 -2.07
CA PHE A 238 27.73 -5.70 -1.78
C PHE A 238 27.67 -5.27 -0.30
N TYR A 239 26.46 -5.06 0.21
CA TYR A 239 26.24 -4.64 1.60
C TYR A 239 26.83 -5.65 2.59
N ILE A 240 26.57 -6.94 2.35
CA ILE A 240 27.10 -8.05 3.14
C ILE A 240 28.63 -8.01 3.18
N LEU A 241 29.28 -7.86 2.02
CA LEU A 241 30.73 -7.82 1.94
C LEU A 241 31.33 -6.67 2.76
N GLU A 242 30.67 -5.51 2.82
CA GLU A 242 31.12 -4.39 3.65
C GLU A 242 31.00 -4.67 5.15
N LEU A 243 29.92 -5.33 5.61
CA LEU A 243 29.81 -5.80 6.99
C LEU A 243 30.94 -6.77 7.36
N ILE A 244 31.21 -7.75 6.48
CA ILE A 244 32.29 -8.71 6.72
C ILE A 244 33.66 -8.04 6.69
N LYS A 245 33.89 -7.06 5.80
CA LYS A 245 35.12 -6.26 5.79
C LYS A 245 35.30 -5.46 7.08
N SER A 246 34.22 -4.96 7.69
CA SER A 246 34.26 -4.31 9.01
C SER A 246 34.77 -5.29 10.08
N ILE A 247 34.24 -6.53 10.10
CA ILE A 247 34.70 -7.60 11.00
C ILE A 247 36.18 -7.92 10.78
N ILE A 248 36.60 -8.13 9.53
CA ILE A 248 38.01 -8.42 9.17
C ILE A 248 38.96 -7.28 9.59
N SER A 249 38.48 -6.04 9.59
CA SER A 249 39.29 -4.87 9.92
C SER A 249 39.36 -4.59 11.41
N SER A 250 38.61 -5.32 12.24
CA SER A 250 38.57 -5.10 13.68
C SER A 250 39.87 -5.57 14.33
N PRO A 251 40.65 -4.68 14.99
CA PRO A 251 41.97 -5.02 15.51
C PRO A 251 41.92 -5.95 16.73
N ASN A 252 40.79 -5.98 17.44
CA ASN A 252 40.62 -6.70 18.70
C ASN A 252 39.96 -8.08 18.51
N ILE A 253 39.55 -8.43 17.29
CA ILE A 253 38.80 -9.65 16.98
C ILE A 253 39.63 -10.50 16.02
N GLN A 254 39.92 -11.74 16.40
CA GLN A 254 40.42 -12.71 15.44
C GLN A 254 39.27 -13.18 14.55
N SER A 255 39.30 -12.89 13.25
CA SER A 255 38.25 -13.30 12.32
C SER A 255 38.72 -14.41 11.37
N PHE A 256 37.91 -15.45 11.19
CA PHE A 256 38.03 -16.40 10.08
C PHE A 256 36.81 -16.28 9.17
N VAL A 257 37.04 -15.97 7.91
CA VAL A 257 35.98 -15.86 6.90
C VAL A 257 36.23 -16.89 5.81
N PHE A 258 35.26 -17.77 5.61
CA PHE A 258 35.27 -18.80 4.58
C PHE A 258 34.29 -18.41 3.48
N THR A 259 34.63 -18.72 2.24
CA THR A 259 33.71 -18.62 1.11
C THR A 259 34.13 -19.58 0.01
N HIS A 260 33.14 -20.15 -0.68
CA HIS A 260 33.38 -20.95 -1.87
C HIS A 260 33.45 -20.10 -3.15
N SER A 261 33.08 -18.81 -3.07
CA SER A 261 33.04 -17.88 -4.19
C SER A 261 34.37 -17.16 -4.33
N TRP A 262 35.09 -17.45 -5.42
CA TRP A 262 36.35 -16.76 -5.70
C TRP A 262 36.18 -15.25 -5.91
N ARG A 263 35.01 -14.80 -6.38
CA ARG A 263 34.71 -13.38 -6.53
C ARG A 263 34.60 -12.71 -5.15
N ASP A 264 33.87 -13.31 -4.22
CA ASP A 264 33.76 -12.82 -2.84
C ASP A 264 35.11 -12.82 -2.14
N TYR A 265 35.87 -13.90 -2.30
CA TYR A 265 37.24 -13.98 -1.81
C TYR A 265 38.11 -12.82 -2.33
N CYS A 266 38.03 -12.48 -3.62
CA CYS A 266 38.75 -11.35 -4.20
C CYS A 266 38.33 -10.02 -3.57
N ASP A 267 37.02 -9.80 -3.43
CA ASP A 267 36.46 -8.54 -2.93
C ASP A 267 36.76 -8.34 -1.43
N LEU A 268 36.69 -9.41 -0.62
CA LEU A 268 37.05 -9.40 0.79
C LEU A 268 38.55 -9.17 1.00
N CYS A 269 39.38 -9.73 0.11
CA CYS A 269 40.83 -9.58 0.17
C CYS A 269 41.34 -8.26 -0.45
N TYR A 270 40.47 -7.50 -1.11
CA TYR A 270 40.85 -6.26 -1.80
C TYR A 270 41.32 -5.20 -0.81
N GLY A 271 42.48 -4.58 -1.10
CA GLY A 271 43.08 -3.58 -0.20
C GLY A 271 43.63 -4.15 1.12
N LYS A 272 43.56 -5.48 1.33
CA LYS A 272 44.09 -6.16 2.51
C LYS A 272 45.42 -6.83 2.22
N ASP A 273 46.43 -6.57 3.02
CA ASP A 273 47.75 -7.18 2.90
C ASP A 273 48.18 -7.92 4.18
N ALA A 274 49.24 -8.72 4.06
CA ALA A 274 49.77 -9.47 5.19
C ALA A 274 50.32 -8.54 6.30
N ASN A 275 50.73 -7.31 5.94
CA ASN A 275 51.24 -6.32 6.88
C ASN A 275 50.12 -5.74 7.76
N GLN A 276 48.88 -5.74 7.26
CA GLN A 276 47.67 -5.44 8.02
C GLN A 276 47.17 -6.64 8.86
N GLY A 277 47.96 -7.72 8.97
CA GLY A 277 47.59 -8.89 9.77
C GLY A 277 46.62 -9.85 9.09
N VAL A 278 46.22 -9.60 7.84
CA VAL A 278 45.29 -10.46 7.09
C VAL A 278 46.05 -11.55 6.33
N LYS A 279 45.85 -12.80 6.72
CA LYS A 279 46.38 -13.97 6.02
C LYS A 279 45.33 -14.56 5.09
N LYS A 280 45.79 -15.00 3.91
CA LYS A 280 44.95 -15.46 2.82
C LYS A 280 45.26 -16.91 2.51
N PHE A 281 44.23 -17.74 2.41
CA PHE A 281 44.36 -19.18 2.22
C PHE A 281 43.42 -19.68 1.12
N GLU A 282 43.85 -20.72 0.43
CA GLU A 282 43.02 -21.49 -0.50
C GLU A 282 42.96 -22.93 -0.01
N ILE A 283 41.75 -23.48 0.12
CA ILE A 283 41.54 -24.89 0.46
C ILE A 283 41.31 -25.64 -0.84
N ARG A 284 42.16 -26.62 -1.13
CA ARG A 284 42.06 -27.45 -2.35
C ARG A 284 41.85 -28.91 -1.98
N LYS A 285 41.17 -29.65 -2.85
CA LYS A 285 41.02 -31.09 -2.74
C LYS A 285 41.77 -31.77 -3.88
N VAL A 286 42.80 -32.54 -3.55
CA VAL A 286 43.61 -33.30 -4.51
C VAL A 286 43.55 -34.76 -4.09
N ASP A 287 43.12 -35.64 -4.99
CA ASP A 287 42.99 -37.09 -4.76
C ASP A 287 42.25 -37.45 -3.46
N GLY A 288 41.17 -36.72 -3.17
CA GLY A 288 40.36 -36.95 -1.97
C GLY A 288 40.87 -36.27 -0.69
N VAL A 289 42.08 -35.71 -0.70
CA VAL A 289 42.71 -35.07 0.47
C VAL A 289 42.57 -33.56 0.39
N SER A 290 42.13 -32.93 1.50
CA SER A 290 42.04 -31.47 1.59
C SER A 290 43.37 -30.89 2.06
N THR A 291 43.92 -29.94 1.30
CA THR A 291 45.14 -29.20 1.62
C THR A 291 44.82 -27.72 1.78
N VAL A 292 45.50 -27.05 2.71
CA VAL A 292 45.39 -25.60 2.92
C VAL A 292 46.68 -24.97 2.43
N GLU A 293 46.57 -24.09 1.43
CA GLU A 293 47.70 -23.42 0.81
C GLU A 293 47.64 -21.91 1.08
N VAL A 294 48.79 -21.28 1.28
CA VAL A 294 48.86 -19.82 1.42
C VAL A 294 48.64 -19.18 0.05
N SER A 295 47.67 -18.27 -0.03
CA SER A 295 47.34 -17.55 -1.25
C SER A 295 48.12 -16.23 -1.32
N ASN A 296 49.32 -16.30 -1.91
CA ASN A 296 50.26 -15.17 -1.97
C ASN A 296 49.81 -14.04 -2.92
N SER A 297 48.92 -14.33 -3.88
CA SER A 297 48.37 -13.32 -4.78
C SER A 297 46.91 -13.63 -5.09
N VAL A 298 46.05 -12.64 -4.89
CA VAL A 298 44.65 -12.71 -5.31
C VAL A 298 44.61 -12.52 -6.82
N MET A 299 44.41 -13.61 -7.54
CA MET A 299 44.21 -13.58 -8.98
C MET A 299 42.79 -13.14 -9.29
N MET A 300 42.62 -12.22 -10.25
CA MET A 300 41.28 -11.76 -10.66
C MET A 300 40.38 -12.93 -11.06
N PRO A 301 39.05 -12.88 -10.80
CA PRO A 301 38.17 -14.02 -11.00
C PRO A 301 38.19 -14.63 -12.40
N TYR A 302 38.19 -13.78 -13.43
CA TYR A 302 38.30 -14.24 -14.81
C TYR A 302 39.61 -14.98 -15.08
N ARG A 303 40.74 -14.44 -14.61
CA ARG A 303 42.07 -15.05 -14.79
C ARG A 303 42.18 -16.39 -14.07
N LYS A 304 41.56 -16.53 -12.89
CA LYS A 304 41.50 -17.80 -12.15
C LYS A 304 40.78 -18.88 -12.96
N LEU A 305 39.58 -18.58 -13.44
CA LEU A 305 38.81 -19.51 -14.28
C LEU A 305 39.54 -19.84 -15.58
N PHE A 306 40.15 -18.83 -16.21
CA PHE A 306 40.94 -19.03 -17.42
C PHE A 306 42.11 -19.99 -17.18
N LYS A 307 42.87 -19.77 -16.11
CA LYS A 307 44.01 -20.60 -15.73
C LYS A 307 43.57 -22.04 -15.41
N GLU A 308 42.46 -22.22 -14.70
CA GLU A 308 41.90 -23.55 -14.43
C GLU A 308 41.54 -24.31 -15.70
N VAL A 309 40.84 -23.67 -16.64
CA VAL A 309 40.50 -24.28 -17.94
C VAL A 309 41.76 -24.54 -18.76
N TYR A 310 42.75 -23.64 -18.72
CA TYR A 310 44.03 -23.83 -19.37
C TYR A 310 44.77 -25.05 -18.81
N ASP A 311 45.01 -25.11 -17.50
CA ASP A 311 45.72 -26.20 -16.83
C ASP A 311 45.02 -27.55 -17.11
N PHE A 312 43.69 -27.58 -17.03
CA PHE A 312 42.88 -28.75 -17.40
C PHE A 312 43.08 -29.15 -18.87
N SER A 313 43.15 -28.20 -19.81
CA SER A 313 43.36 -28.46 -21.24
C SER A 313 44.76 -28.98 -21.59
N GLN A 314 45.74 -28.80 -20.70
CA GLN A 314 47.11 -29.28 -20.91
C GLN A 314 47.32 -30.71 -20.41
N LYS A 315 46.42 -31.24 -19.57
CA LYS A 315 46.51 -32.62 -19.06
C LYS A 315 46.37 -33.65 -20.18
N GLN A 316 46.96 -34.83 -19.99
CA GLN A 316 46.60 -35.97 -20.83
C GLN A 316 45.26 -36.50 -20.36
N LEU A 317 44.44 -37.05 -21.27
CA LEU A 317 43.12 -37.55 -20.92
C LEU A 317 43.17 -38.66 -19.84
N ALA A 318 44.27 -39.41 -19.76
CA ALA A 318 44.49 -40.43 -18.73
C ALA A 318 44.68 -39.85 -17.31
N ASP A 319 45.11 -38.60 -17.21
CA ASP A 319 45.39 -37.91 -15.93
C ASP A 319 44.18 -37.07 -15.47
N VAL A 320 43.11 -37.03 -16.27
CA VAL A 320 41.92 -36.25 -15.95
C VAL A 320 40.93 -37.12 -15.17
N SER A 321 40.67 -36.73 -13.92
CA SER A 321 39.66 -37.41 -13.11
C SER A 321 38.24 -36.98 -13.51
N SER A 322 37.27 -37.88 -13.32
CA SER A 322 35.86 -37.57 -13.52
C SER A 322 35.39 -36.44 -12.61
N GLU A 323 35.93 -36.36 -11.39
CA GLU A 323 35.57 -35.35 -10.38
C GLU A 323 36.03 -33.95 -10.81
N GLU A 324 37.26 -33.82 -11.29
CA GLU A 324 37.78 -32.56 -11.84
C GLU A 324 36.95 -32.11 -13.05
N SER A 325 36.50 -33.05 -13.87
CA SER A 325 35.73 -32.75 -15.07
C SER A 325 34.33 -32.15 -14.79
N LEU A 326 33.76 -32.35 -13.59
CA LEU A 326 32.39 -31.93 -13.28
C LEU A 326 32.21 -30.41 -13.26
N HIS A 327 33.19 -29.64 -12.79
CA HIS A 327 33.08 -28.18 -12.66
C HIS A 327 33.59 -27.42 -13.90
N MET A 328 34.37 -28.09 -14.77
CA MET A 328 34.93 -27.52 -15.99
C MET A 328 33.91 -26.95 -16.98
N PRO A 329 32.73 -27.56 -17.22
CA PRO A 329 31.67 -26.97 -18.04
C PRO A 329 31.30 -25.54 -17.64
N ASN A 330 31.14 -25.30 -16.33
CA ASN A 330 30.80 -24.00 -15.79
C ASN A 330 31.96 -23.00 -15.93
N ALA A 331 33.19 -23.43 -15.65
CA ALA A 331 34.39 -22.61 -15.83
C ALA A 331 34.59 -22.20 -17.30
N MET A 332 34.49 -23.15 -18.23
CA MET A 332 34.56 -22.88 -19.67
C MET A 332 33.49 -21.91 -20.14
N ARG A 333 32.24 -22.10 -19.68
CA ARG A 333 31.13 -21.20 -20.01
C ARG A 333 31.44 -19.76 -19.58
N ARG A 334 31.83 -19.56 -18.32
CA ARG A 334 32.17 -18.23 -17.80
C ARG A 334 33.35 -17.60 -18.55
N VAL A 335 34.40 -18.37 -18.86
CA VAL A 335 35.53 -17.89 -19.65
C VAL A 335 35.10 -17.46 -21.05
N LEU A 336 34.25 -18.26 -21.70
CA LEU A 336 33.72 -17.98 -23.04
C LEU A 336 32.80 -16.75 -23.03
N GLU A 337 31.85 -16.68 -22.09
CA GLU A 337 30.89 -15.58 -21.97
C GLU A 337 31.57 -14.25 -21.68
N GLU A 338 32.50 -14.18 -20.72
CA GLU A 338 33.24 -12.95 -20.44
C GLU A 338 34.09 -12.50 -21.63
N TYR A 339 34.71 -13.43 -22.35
CA TYR A 339 35.47 -13.12 -23.56
C TYR A 339 34.56 -12.57 -24.68
N LEU A 340 33.40 -13.20 -24.92
CA LEU A 340 32.43 -12.76 -25.92
C LEU A 340 31.79 -11.42 -25.56
N ARG A 341 31.48 -11.21 -24.28
CA ARG A 341 30.96 -9.95 -23.76
C ARG A 341 31.93 -8.81 -24.05
N PHE A 342 33.22 -9.02 -23.79
CA PHE A 342 34.25 -8.03 -24.09
C PHE A 342 34.44 -7.78 -25.59
N LYS A 343 34.41 -8.83 -26.43
CA LYS A 343 34.69 -8.69 -27.87
C LYS A 343 33.51 -8.20 -28.70
N ILE A 344 32.29 -8.64 -28.39
CA ILE A 344 31.10 -8.42 -29.24
C ILE A 344 29.81 -8.11 -28.45
N GLY A 345 29.87 -7.95 -27.12
CA GLY A 345 28.71 -7.56 -26.32
C GLY A 345 27.63 -8.63 -26.15
N ILE A 346 27.96 -9.91 -26.32
CA ILE A 346 27.03 -11.02 -26.06
C ILE A 346 27.16 -11.48 -24.61
N GLU A 347 26.04 -11.53 -23.88
CA GLU A 347 25.99 -11.96 -22.47
C GLU A 347 26.00 -13.48 -22.31
N PHE A 348 25.28 -14.23 -23.16
CA PHE A 348 25.07 -15.67 -22.97
C PHE A 348 25.55 -16.49 -24.17
N ALA A 349 26.40 -17.49 -23.91
CA ALA A 349 26.96 -18.37 -24.92
C ALA A 349 25.99 -19.53 -25.26
N THR A 350 24.94 -19.21 -26.01
CA THR A 350 23.87 -20.16 -26.39
C THR A 350 23.96 -20.60 -27.85
N GLN A 351 23.27 -21.71 -28.18
CA GLN A 351 23.13 -22.17 -29.57
C GLN A 351 22.45 -21.14 -30.47
N ALA A 352 21.54 -20.32 -29.92
CA ALA A 352 20.89 -19.24 -30.66
C ALA A 352 21.87 -18.16 -31.15
N LYS A 353 23.02 -18.04 -30.48
CA LYS A 353 24.11 -17.12 -30.81
C LYS A 353 25.27 -17.80 -31.56
N TYR A 354 25.04 -18.99 -32.12
CA TYR A 354 26.08 -19.76 -32.79
C TYR A 354 26.81 -18.96 -33.87
N ASN A 355 26.10 -18.23 -34.72
CA ASN A 355 26.70 -17.50 -35.83
C ASN A 355 27.69 -16.42 -35.35
N GLU A 356 27.31 -15.63 -34.34
CA GLU A 356 28.21 -14.61 -33.79
C GLU A 356 29.41 -15.24 -33.08
N ILE A 357 29.17 -16.28 -32.28
CA ILE A 357 30.24 -16.98 -31.54
C ILE A 357 31.24 -17.63 -32.50
N ALA A 358 30.74 -18.28 -33.56
CA ALA A 358 31.58 -18.98 -34.52
C ALA A 358 32.46 -18.04 -35.32
N ARG A 359 31.94 -16.85 -35.69
CA ARG A 359 32.73 -15.78 -36.31
C ARG A 359 33.87 -15.32 -35.41
N VAL A 360 33.60 -15.10 -34.12
CA VAL A 360 34.64 -14.70 -33.16
C VAL A 360 35.67 -15.80 -32.96
N LEU A 361 35.23 -17.03 -32.69
CA LEU A 361 36.13 -18.15 -32.35
C LEU A 361 36.97 -18.67 -33.52
N LEU A 362 36.59 -18.39 -34.76
CA LEU A 362 37.32 -18.86 -35.94
C LEU A 362 37.89 -17.74 -36.82
N GLY A 363 37.54 -16.47 -36.56
CA GLY A 363 38.00 -15.32 -37.35
C GLY A 363 37.56 -15.35 -38.82
N GLN A 364 36.45 -16.03 -39.13
CA GLN A 364 35.95 -16.20 -40.50
C GLN A 364 34.43 -16.15 -40.57
N GLU A 365 33.90 -15.82 -41.75
CA GLU A 365 32.45 -15.87 -42.01
C GLU A 365 31.89 -17.28 -41.86
N VAL A 366 30.65 -17.38 -41.38
CA VAL A 366 29.99 -18.66 -41.05
C VAL A 366 29.95 -19.61 -42.25
N VAL A 367 29.81 -19.07 -43.46
CA VAL A 367 29.79 -19.83 -44.72
C VAL A 367 31.10 -20.57 -45.01
N ASN A 368 32.22 -20.15 -44.41
CA ASN A 368 33.55 -20.74 -44.62
C ASN A 368 33.93 -21.74 -43.51
N ILE A 369 33.06 -21.97 -42.53
CA ILE A 369 33.32 -22.88 -41.42
C ILE A 369 33.19 -24.32 -41.90
N SER A 370 34.24 -25.13 -41.69
CA SER A 370 34.19 -26.56 -42.00
C SER A 370 33.22 -27.30 -41.08
N ALA A 371 32.60 -28.38 -41.58
CA ALA A 371 31.69 -29.22 -40.81
C ALA A 371 32.33 -29.73 -39.48
N ASN A 372 33.64 -29.99 -39.50
CA ASN A 372 34.39 -30.38 -38.29
C ASN A 372 34.43 -29.25 -37.22
N ASN A 373 34.64 -28.01 -37.64
CA ASN A 373 34.66 -26.87 -36.71
C ASN A 373 33.26 -26.53 -36.22
N GLU A 374 32.24 -26.67 -37.07
CA GLU A 374 30.84 -26.53 -36.67
C GLU A 374 30.48 -27.53 -35.56
N VAL A 375 30.84 -28.81 -35.72
CA VAL A 375 30.63 -29.84 -34.69
C VAL A 375 31.35 -29.46 -33.40
N LYS A 376 32.62 -29.02 -33.45
CA LYS A 376 33.38 -28.63 -32.26
C LYS A 376 32.75 -27.48 -31.49
N ILE A 377 32.27 -26.44 -32.19
CA ILE A 377 31.60 -25.30 -31.55
C ILE A 377 30.27 -25.73 -30.94
N LYS A 378 29.45 -26.50 -31.67
CA LYS A 378 28.19 -27.02 -31.14
C LYS A 378 28.41 -27.91 -29.91
N THR A 379 29.46 -28.72 -29.91
CA THR A 379 29.86 -29.53 -28.74
C THR A 379 30.32 -28.64 -27.58
N LEU A 380 31.17 -27.64 -27.81
CA LEU A 380 31.59 -26.69 -26.78
C LEU A 380 30.36 -26.00 -26.14
N LEU A 381 29.46 -25.46 -26.96
CA LEU A 381 28.24 -24.82 -26.47
C LEU A 381 27.32 -25.82 -25.75
N SER A 382 27.23 -27.06 -26.22
CA SER A 382 26.50 -28.12 -25.51
C SER A 382 27.13 -28.44 -24.16
N VAL A 383 28.46 -28.50 -24.07
CA VAL A 383 29.19 -28.74 -22.82
C VAL A 383 28.97 -27.60 -21.84
N CYS A 384 29.16 -26.35 -22.27
CA CYS A 384 28.92 -25.16 -21.45
C CYS A 384 27.49 -25.12 -20.88
N ASN A 385 26.50 -25.67 -21.59
CA ASN A 385 25.09 -25.65 -21.23
C ASN A 385 24.57 -26.94 -20.54
N ILE A 386 25.43 -27.89 -20.17
CA ILE A 386 25.04 -29.18 -19.55
C ILE A 386 24.11 -29.01 -18.33
N LEU A 387 24.29 -27.93 -17.55
CA LEU A 387 23.57 -27.70 -16.30
C LEU A 387 22.48 -26.62 -16.39
N SER A 388 22.26 -26.03 -17.57
CA SER A 388 21.35 -24.88 -17.74
C SER A 388 19.87 -25.27 -17.92
N HIS A 389 19.59 -26.52 -18.30
CA HIS A 389 18.24 -27.10 -18.39
C HIS A 389 18.30 -28.52 -17.87
N GLY A 390 17.53 -28.87 -16.84
CA GLY A 390 17.57 -30.09 -16.02
C GLY A 390 17.41 -31.46 -16.72
N THR A 391 18.12 -31.69 -17.82
CA THR A 391 18.28 -32.98 -18.50
C THR A 391 19.77 -33.34 -18.48
N PRO A 392 20.18 -34.36 -17.71
CA PRO A 392 21.56 -34.77 -17.62
C PRO A 392 21.93 -35.53 -18.89
N HIS A 393 22.41 -34.82 -19.91
CA HIS A 393 23.28 -35.47 -20.88
C HIS A 393 24.64 -35.60 -20.19
N SER A 394 24.89 -36.75 -19.55
CA SER A 394 26.20 -37.05 -18.98
C SER A 394 27.23 -37.06 -20.11
N ARG A 395 27.86 -35.92 -20.38
CA ARG A 395 28.96 -35.85 -21.34
C ARG A 395 30.16 -36.56 -20.72
N SER A 396 30.86 -37.32 -21.54
CA SER A 396 32.04 -38.04 -21.06
C SER A 396 33.15 -37.04 -20.70
N THR A 397 34.01 -37.41 -19.74
CA THR A 397 35.26 -36.69 -19.42
C THR A 397 36.04 -36.32 -20.68
N SER A 398 36.04 -37.20 -21.69
CA SER A 398 36.69 -36.96 -22.99
C SER A 398 36.09 -35.77 -23.76
N GLU A 399 34.78 -35.60 -23.78
CA GLU A 399 34.12 -34.49 -24.49
C GLU A 399 34.36 -33.15 -23.80
N ILE A 400 34.32 -33.14 -22.47
CA ILE A 400 34.63 -31.95 -21.65
C ILE A 400 36.08 -31.53 -21.88
N HIS A 401 37.02 -32.48 -21.80
CA HIS A 401 38.43 -32.25 -22.06
C HIS A 401 38.70 -31.77 -23.49
N ALA A 402 38.09 -32.39 -24.50
CA ALA A 402 38.21 -31.96 -25.89
C ALA A 402 37.68 -30.52 -26.10
N SER A 403 36.59 -30.15 -25.43
CA SER A 403 36.01 -28.81 -25.49
C SER A 403 36.92 -27.76 -24.86
N ALA A 404 37.53 -28.07 -23.72
CA ALA A 404 38.51 -27.18 -23.07
C ALA A 404 39.73 -26.93 -23.97
N ARG A 405 40.28 -28.00 -24.58
CA ARG A 405 41.39 -27.88 -25.54
C ARG A 405 41.01 -27.07 -26.77
N PHE A 406 39.81 -27.27 -27.30
CA PHE A 406 39.32 -26.50 -28.43
C PHE A 406 39.21 -25.01 -28.07
N LEU A 407 38.55 -24.68 -26.96
CA LEU A 407 38.38 -23.31 -26.49
C LEU A 407 39.74 -22.61 -26.30
N MET A 408 40.65 -23.21 -25.52
CA MET A 408 41.96 -22.62 -25.24
C MET A 408 42.78 -22.41 -26.51
N ARG A 409 42.78 -23.36 -27.44
CA ARG A 409 43.45 -23.19 -28.75
C ARG A 409 42.84 -22.09 -29.59
N ARG A 410 41.52 -21.87 -29.54
CA ARG A 410 40.89 -20.77 -30.29
C ARG A 410 41.28 -19.43 -29.67
N LEU A 411 41.22 -19.31 -28.35
CA LEU A 411 41.61 -18.08 -27.65
C LEU A 411 43.09 -17.73 -27.89
N GLU A 412 43.98 -18.73 -27.95
CA GLU A 412 45.39 -18.53 -28.33
C GLU A 412 45.54 -18.01 -29.76
N ASP A 413 44.85 -18.63 -30.73
CA ASP A 413 44.94 -18.26 -32.15
C ASP A 413 44.43 -16.83 -32.42
N ILE A 414 43.36 -16.42 -31.71
CA ILE A 414 42.69 -15.13 -31.94
C ILE A 414 43.39 -13.99 -31.21
N ASP A 415 43.81 -14.23 -29.97
CA ASP A 415 44.35 -13.18 -29.10
C ASP A 415 45.46 -13.75 -28.21
N LYS A 416 46.62 -14.00 -28.83
CA LYS A 416 47.79 -14.57 -28.17
C LYS A 416 48.23 -13.75 -26.95
N TYR A 417 48.17 -12.43 -27.04
CA TYR A 417 48.57 -11.56 -25.92
C TYR A 417 47.65 -11.76 -24.71
N HIS A 418 46.34 -11.75 -24.92
CA HIS A 418 45.37 -12.06 -23.88
C HIS A 418 45.59 -13.47 -23.29
N TYR A 419 45.75 -14.48 -24.15
CA TYR A 419 46.00 -15.85 -23.75
C TYR A 419 47.26 -16.00 -22.87
N ASP A 420 48.38 -15.41 -23.29
CA ASP A 420 49.64 -15.46 -22.55
C ASP A 420 49.54 -14.75 -21.20
N LYS A 421 48.81 -13.64 -21.12
CA LYS A 421 48.57 -12.92 -19.86
C LYS A 421 47.65 -13.67 -18.89
N MET A 422 46.68 -14.41 -19.41
CA MET A 422 45.69 -15.09 -18.56
C MET A 422 46.16 -16.48 -18.09
N ARG A 423 47.01 -17.17 -18.87
CA ARG A 423 47.54 -18.49 -18.49
C ARG A 423 48.69 -18.44 -17.48
N SER A 424 49.50 -17.37 -17.51
CA SER A 424 50.53 -17.11 -16.49
C SER A 424 49.87 -17.03 -15.14
#